data_AF-A0A936F1D0-F1
#
_entry.id   AF-A0A936F1D0-F1
#
_cell.length_a   1.000
_cell.length_b   1.000
_cell.length_c   1.000
_cell.angle_alpha   90.00
_cell.angle_beta   90.00
_cell.angle_gamma   90.00
#
_symmetry.space_group_name_H-M   'P 1'
#
loop_
_entity.id
_entity.type
_entity.pdbx_description
1 polymer ?
#
loop_
_entity_poly.entity_id
_entity_poly.type
_entity_poly.pdbx_seq_one_letter_code
_entity_poly.pdbx_strand_id
1 'polypeptide(L)'
;MRNVKWMAGSCFAMALALLAWGCAGKAQKAVPFEEIKGQHPANWIQVHYASYIATPEQCQTCHGSTTDSALAGGISKVSCFTCHTGGVNHPAGWAAPAQHGLAAKQAPSANPIAMVGFSHCAKCHGATYAGGVANSCKACHTKAPHPDKPWTGTTATLTNHIFTDQANVPECFKCHAAGANSTVHPLTTPPAGTAPGCLNDTMCHSTTISSPAGIRILPTTAP
;
A
#
# COMPACT_ATOMS: atom_id res chain seq x y z
N MET A 1 -0.52 76.33 12.24
CA MET A 1 -0.19 75.62 10.98
C MET A 1 1.18 74.98 11.18
N ARG A 2 1.48 73.69 11.02
CA ARG A 2 0.78 72.50 10.53
C ARG A 2 1.67 71.31 10.94
N ASN A 3 1.23 70.49 11.90
CA ASN A 3 1.90 69.24 12.28
C ASN A 3 1.21 68.09 11.54
N VAL A 4 1.84 67.53 10.51
CA VAL A 4 1.40 66.27 9.90
C VAL A 4 2.53 65.27 10.12
N LYS A 5 2.34 64.39 11.12
CA LYS A 5 3.22 63.24 11.36
C LYS A 5 2.84 62.13 10.38
N TRP A 6 3.86 61.60 9.71
CA TRP A 6 3.79 60.46 8.81
C TRP A 6 3.33 59.21 9.57
N MET A 7 2.14 58.69 9.25
CA MET A 7 1.66 57.36 9.66
C MET A 7 1.31 56.51 8.43
N ALA A 8 2.19 56.48 7.43
CA ALA A 8 2.00 55.68 6.22
C ALA A 8 2.90 54.42 6.14
N GLY A 9 3.76 54.18 7.14
CA GLY A 9 4.74 53.08 7.11
C GLY A 9 4.30 51.77 7.76
N SER A 10 3.38 51.81 8.73
CA SER A 10 3.10 50.63 9.59
C SER A 10 2.10 49.64 8.99
N CYS A 11 1.20 50.07 8.09
CA CYS A 11 0.24 49.16 7.47
C CYS A 11 0.85 48.31 6.35
N PHE A 12 1.91 48.79 5.68
CA PHE A 12 2.55 48.07 4.58
C PHE A 12 3.45 46.92 5.05
N ALA A 13 4.16 47.11 6.18
CA ALA A 13 4.97 46.05 6.78
C ALA A 13 4.13 44.89 7.34
N MET A 14 2.93 45.19 7.83
CA MET A 14 2.01 44.18 8.37
C MET A 14 1.35 43.36 7.26
N ALA A 15 1.08 43.95 6.09
CA ALA A 15 0.57 43.24 4.92
C ALA A 15 1.59 42.25 4.32
N LEU A 16 2.88 42.61 4.27
CA LEU A 16 3.93 41.70 3.81
C LEU A 16 4.18 40.54 4.80
N ALA A 17 4.11 40.81 6.10
CA ALA A 17 4.23 39.76 7.13
C ALA A 17 3.06 38.77 7.11
N LEU A 18 1.84 39.21 6.79
CA LEU A 18 0.66 38.35 6.65
C LEU A 18 0.68 37.51 5.36
N LEU A 19 1.27 38.03 4.27
CA LEU A 19 1.51 37.26 3.03
C LEU A 19 2.58 36.17 3.22
N ALA A 20 3.61 36.42 4.04
CA ALA A 20 4.61 35.43 4.39
C ALA A 20 4.07 34.34 5.35
N TRP A 21 3.08 34.68 6.19
CA TRP A 21 2.47 33.72 7.13
C TRP A 21 1.49 32.75 6.45
N GLY A 22 0.92 33.12 5.31
CA GLY A 22 0.00 32.27 4.55
C GLY A 22 0.65 31.04 3.92
N CYS A 23 1.97 31.08 3.66
CA CYS A 23 2.73 29.94 3.16
C CYS A 23 3.41 29.13 4.28
N ALA A 24 3.49 29.68 5.49
CA ALA A 24 4.04 29.02 6.68
C ALA A 24 2.92 28.45 7.57
N GLY A 25 1.85 27.91 6.96
CA GLY A 25 0.81 27.17 7.66
C GLY A 25 1.45 26.14 8.59
N LYS A 26 0.94 26.07 9.83
CA LYS A 26 1.45 25.28 10.98
C LYS A 26 2.57 24.33 10.54
N ALA A 27 3.82 24.71 10.81
CA ALA A 27 4.99 23.85 10.68
C ALA A 27 4.85 22.66 11.64
N GLN A 28 3.93 21.76 11.35
CA GLN A 28 3.83 20.46 11.97
C GLN A 28 4.79 19.59 11.17
N LYS A 29 5.83 19.13 11.86
CA LYS A 29 6.70 18.04 11.42
C LYS A 29 5.86 16.97 10.71
N ALA A 30 6.00 16.78 9.40
CA ALA A 30 5.37 15.62 8.76
C ALA A 30 5.95 15.24 7.40
N VAL A 31 6.33 16.20 6.54
CA VAL A 31 6.85 15.86 5.20
C VAL A 31 8.36 16.03 5.17
N PRO A 32 9.15 14.95 4.98
CA PRO A 32 10.58 15.06 4.79
C PRO A 32 10.84 15.89 3.52
N PHE A 33 11.33 17.11 3.69
CA PHE A 33 11.64 18.04 2.60
C PHE A 33 12.95 18.75 2.93
N GLU A 34 13.93 18.60 2.05
CA GLU A 34 15.24 19.24 2.15
C GLU A 34 15.15 20.62 1.48
N GLU A 35 14.85 21.65 2.28
CA GLU A 35 14.60 23.01 1.78
C GLU A 35 15.75 23.54 0.90
N ILE A 36 17.00 23.28 1.29
CA ILE A 36 18.19 23.71 0.55
C ILE A 36 18.25 23.08 -0.85
N LYS A 37 17.78 21.83 -0.98
CA LYS A 37 17.81 21.08 -2.25
C LYS A 37 16.51 21.22 -3.03
N GLY A 38 15.44 21.73 -2.43
CA GLY A 38 14.11 21.77 -3.01
C GLY A 38 13.55 20.39 -3.32
N GLN A 39 13.94 19.35 -2.58
CA GLN A 39 13.64 17.95 -2.90
C GLN A 39 13.27 17.15 -1.65
N HIS A 40 12.50 16.08 -1.85
CA HIS A 40 12.34 15.07 -0.82
C HIS A 40 13.61 14.22 -0.65
N PRO A 41 13.81 13.53 0.49
CA PRO A 41 14.95 12.64 0.70
C PRO A 41 15.07 11.53 -0.35
N ALA A 42 16.24 10.91 -0.39
CA ALA A 42 16.47 9.72 -1.20
C ALA A 42 15.43 8.63 -0.88
N ASN A 43 15.03 7.90 -1.91
CA ASN A 43 13.99 6.85 -1.85
C ASN A 43 12.59 7.33 -1.45
N TRP A 44 12.31 8.64 -1.54
CA TRP A 44 10.99 9.17 -1.23
C TRP A 44 9.87 8.51 -2.01
N ILE A 45 10.02 8.33 -3.33
CA ILE A 45 8.98 7.76 -4.20
C ILE A 45 8.50 6.39 -3.69
N GLN A 46 9.38 5.61 -3.07
CA GLN A 46 9.08 4.28 -2.55
C GLN A 46 8.26 4.32 -1.26
N VAL A 47 8.37 5.39 -0.47
CA VAL A 47 7.78 5.51 0.87
C VAL A 47 6.80 6.67 1.04
N HIS A 48 6.62 7.51 0.01
CA HIS A 48 5.82 8.73 0.09
C HIS A 48 4.36 8.47 0.49
N TYR A 49 3.83 7.27 0.19
CA TYR A 49 2.47 6.88 0.57
C TYR A 49 2.24 7.03 2.08
N ALA A 50 3.22 6.67 2.91
CA ALA A 50 3.08 6.73 4.37
C ALA A 50 2.94 8.18 4.86
N SER A 51 3.73 9.10 4.28
CA SER A 51 3.65 10.52 4.60
C SER A 51 2.43 11.20 3.98
N TYR A 52 2.05 10.82 2.75
CA TYR A 52 0.82 11.31 2.11
C TYR A 52 -0.41 10.95 2.93
N ILE A 53 -0.47 9.71 3.45
CA ILE A 53 -1.54 9.23 4.34
C ILE A 53 -1.67 10.09 5.60
N ALA A 54 -0.54 10.53 6.17
CA ALA A 54 -0.56 11.30 7.40
C ALA A 54 -1.09 12.72 7.22
N THR A 55 -0.76 13.36 6.09
CA THR A 55 -1.06 14.79 5.85
C THR A 55 -1.27 15.09 4.34
N PRO A 56 -2.33 14.56 3.70
CA PRO A 56 -2.50 14.68 2.26
C PRO A 56 -2.70 16.12 1.79
N GLU A 57 -3.35 16.96 2.60
CA GLU A 57 -3.59 18.37 2.31
C GLU A 57 -2.28 19.17 2.25
N GLN A 58 -1.29 18.82 3.08
CA GLN A 58 0.00 19.47 3.07
C GLN A 58 0.73 19.28 1.74
N CYS A 59 0.60 18.09 1.13
CA CYS A 59 1.17 17.81 -0.18
C CYS A 59 0.54 18.67 -1.28
N GLN A 60 -0.78 18.90 -1.20
CA GLN A 60 -1.54 19.66 -2.20
C GLN A 60 -1.14 21.14 -2.25
N THR A 61 -0.59 21.68 -1.15
CA THR A 61 -0.09 23.08 -1.13
C THR A 61 1.00 23.34 -2.17
N CYS A 62 1.84 22.34 -2.44
CA CYS A 62 2.92 22.42 -3.43
C CYS A 62 2.56 21.70 -4.74
N HIS A 63 1.93 20.55 -4.64
CA HIS A 63 1.69 19.63 -5.77
C HIS A 63 0.34 19.80 -6.46
N GLY A 64 -0.57 20.63 -5.93
CA GLY A 64 -1.89 20.84 -6.51
C GLY A 64 -2.83 19.65 -6.29
N SER A 65 -3.84 19.53 -7.16
CA SER A 65 -4.92 18.55 -7.01
C SER A 65 -4.45 17.09 -7.18
N THR A 66 -5.03 16.19 -6.39
CA THR A 66 -4.86 14.73 -6.51
C THR A 66 -6.02 14.05 -7.25
N THR A 67 -7.07 14.81 -7.59
CA THR A 67 -8.30 14.32 -8.22
C THR A 67 -8.57 14.95 -9.57
N ASP A 68 -7.95 16.10 -9.87
CA ASP A 68 -8.06 16.80 -11.15
C ASP A 68 -6.67 16.99 -11.75
N SER A 69 -6.39 16.28 -12.84
CA SER A 69 -5.11 16.34 -13.54
C SER A 69 -4.80 17.72 -14.13
N ALA A 70 -5.81 18.55 -14.43
CA ALA A 70 -5.62 19.90 -14.95
C ALA A 70 -5.15 20.88 -13.86
N LEU A 71 -5.43 20.55 -12.59
CA LEU A 71 -5.03 21.36 -11.42
C LEU A 71 -3.86 20.73 -10.65
N ALA A 72 -3.24 19.69 -11.21
CA ALA A 72 -2.10 19.01 -10.62
C ALA A 72 -0.76 19.67 -10.99
N GLY A 73 0.30 19.33 -10.26
CA GLY A 73 1.64 19.88 -10.46
C GLY A 73 1.91 21.16 -9.67
N GLY A 74 0.91 22.00 -9.46
CA GLY A 74 1.00 23.17 -8.58
C GLY A 74 2.24 24.05 -8.81
N ILE A 75 2.85 24.50 -7.70
CA ILE A 75 4.10 25.27 -7.73
C ILE A 75 5.34 24.37 -7.87
N SER A 76 5.26 23.10 -7.46
CA SER A 76 6.39 22.16 -7.55
C SER A 76 6.67 21.67 -8.98
N LYS A 77 5.68 21.83 -9.88
CA LYS A 77 5.65 21.25 -11.24
C LYS A 77 5.70 19.72 -11.28
N VAL A 78 5.52 19.05 -10.14
CA VAL A 78 5.49 17.59 -10.03
C VAL A 78 4.06 17.13 -9.80
N SER A 79 3.49 16.43 -10.79
CA SER A 79 2.10 15.96 -10.75
C SER A 79 1.98 14.56 -10.17
N CYS A 80 0.98 14.34 -9.32
CA CYS A 80 0.61 13.01 -8.83
C CYS A 80 0.28 12.05 -9.99
N PHE A 81 -0.28 12.59 -11.07
CA PHE A 81 -0.75 11.85 -12.24
C PHE A 81 0.37 11.32 -13.13
N THR A 82 1.63 11.74 -12.89
CA THR A 82 2.79 11.15 -13.58
C THR A 82 2.90 9.65 -13.29
N CYS A 83 2.60 9.23 -12.06
CA CYS A 83 2.57 7.81 -11.67
C CYS A 83 1.17 7.30 -11.36
N HIS A 84 0.27 8.16 -10.87
CA HIS A 84 -1.13 7.81 -10.61
C HIS A 84 -2.02 8.24 -11.76
N THR A 85 -1.86 7.61 -12.92
CA THR A 85 -2.53 8.02 -14.17
C THR A 85 -4.05 8.02 -14.10
N GLY A 86 -4.65 7.18 -13.24
CA GLY A 86 -6.09 7.15 -12.94
C GLY A 86 -6.49 7.90 -11.66
N GLY A 87 -5.57 8.66 -11.07
CA GLY A 87 -5.71 9.21 -9.72
C GLY A 87 -5.30 8.21 -8.63
N VAL A 88 -5.41 8.66 -7.37
CA VAL A 88 -5.04 7.85 -6.18
C VAL A 88 -6.16 6.91 -5.71
N ASN A 89 -7.37 7.10 -6.25
CA ASN A 89 -8.53 6.27 -5.94
C ASN A 89 -8.60 5.07 -6.87
N HIS A 90 -9.31 4.02 -6.42
CA HIS A 90 -9.63 2.91 -7.29
C HIS A 90 -10.51 3.36 -8.49
N PRO A 91 -10.36 2.72 -9.67
CA PRO A 91 -11.18 3.04 -10.83
C PRO A 91 -12.65 2.69 -10.63
N ALA A 92 -13.52 3.22 -11.50
CA ALA A 92 -14.94 2.87 -11.50
C ALA A 92 -15.14 1.36 -11.70
N GLY A 93 -16.04 0.75 -10.91
CA GLY A 93 -16.34 -0.68 -10.98
C GLY A 93 -15.34 -1.59 -10.26
N TRP A 94 -14.36 -1.03 -9.54
CA TRP A 94 -13.28 -1.80 -8.91
C TRP A 94 -13.73 -2.96 -8.03
N ALA A 95 -14.86 -2.84 -7.33
CA ALA A 95 -15.40 -3.90 -6.48
C ALA A 95 -15.66 -5.22 -7.22
N ALA A 96 -15.74 -5.22 -8.55
CA ALA A 96 -15.88 -6.41 -9.37
C ALA A 96 -14.69 -7.39 -9.13
N PRO A 97 -14.94 -8.67 -8.82
CA PRO A 97 -13.86 -9.65 -8.57
C PRO A 97 -12.87 -9.80 -9.73
N ALA A 98 -13.34 -9.61 -10.97
CA ALA A 98 -12.52 -9.66 -12.18
C ALA A 98 -11.48 -8.51 -12.27
N GLN A 99 -11.64 -7.45 -11.48
CA GLN A 99 -10.69 -6.33 -11.40
C GLN A 99 -9.92 -6.38 -10.07
N HIS A 100 -10.61 -6.18 -8.94
CA HIS A 100 -9.99 -6.12 -7.62
C HIS A 100 -9.32 -7.44 -7.24
N GLY A 101 -10.03 -8.57 -7.37
CA GLY A 101 -9.48 -9.88 -7.04
C GLY A 101 -8.36 -10.30 -7.97
N LEU A 102 -8.42 -9.93 -9.26
CA LEU A 102 -7.36 -10.18 -10.23
C LEU A 102 -6.09 -9.40 -9.86
N ALA A 103 -6.20 -8.11 -9.59
CA ALA A 103 -5.06 -7.26 -9.22
C ALA A 103 -4.39 -7.70 -7.91
N ALA A 104 -5.16 -8.12 -6.91
CA ALA A 104 -4.62 -8.59 -5.63
C ALA A 104 -3.78 -9.88 -5.77
N LYS A 105 -4.18 -10.78 -6.70
CA LYS A 105 -3.53 -12.09 -6.88
C LYS A 105 -2.29 -12.05 -7.75
N GLN A 106 -2.05 -10.98 -8.51
CA GLN A 106 -0.87 -10.82 -9.35
C GLN A 106 0.42 -10.70 -8.52
N ALA A 107 1.57 -11.00 -9.14
CA ALA A 107 2.87 -10.72 -8.54
C ALA A 107 2.96 -9.23 -8.15
N PRO A 108 3.50 -8.89 -6.96
CA PRO A 108 3.85 -7.52 -6.65
C PRO A 108 4.72 -6.91 -7.74
N SER A 109 4.24 -5.82 -8.34
CA SER A 109 4.94 -5.17 -9.43
C SER A 109 6.17 -4.40 -8.94
N ALA A 110 7.30 -4.56 -9.62
CA ALA A 110 8.46 -3.68 -9.47
C ALA A 110 8.29 -2.33 -10.21
N ASN A 111 7.32 -2.24 -11.13
CA ASN A 111 6.95 -1.00 -11.79
C ASN A 111 6.17 -0.10 -10.80
N PRO A 112 6.66 1.11 -10.49
CA PRO A 112 6.06 2.01 -9.50
C PRO A 112 4.68 2.57 -9.90
N ILE A 113 4.24 2.34 -11.14
CA ILE A 113 2.94 2.77 -11.67
C ILE A 113 1.90 1.66 -11.54
N ALA A 114 2.32 0.39 -11.53
CA ALA A 114 1.41 -0.74 -11.43
C ALA A 114 1.17 -1.12 -9.95
N MET A 115 0.00 -0.78 -9.42
CA MET A 115 -0.41 -1.02 -8.03
C MET A 115 -1.09 -2.38 -7.88
N VAL A 116 -0.33 -3.45 -8.10
CA VAL A 116 -0.83 -4.85 -8.09
C VAL A 116 -0.07 -5.72 -7.10
N GLY A 117 -0.69 -6.81 -6.68
CA GLY A 117 -0.21 -7.70 -5.62
C GLY A 117 -0.53 -7.19 -4.23
N PHE A 118 -0.64 -8.13 -3.28
CA PHE A 118 -1.07 -7.87 -1.90
C PHE A 118 -0.23 -6.80 -1.20
N SER A 119 1.10 -6.80 -1.39
CA SER A 119 2.00 -5.85 -0.74
C SER A 119 1.77 -4.40 -1.16
N HIS A 120 1.25 -4.17 -2.37
CA HIS A 120 0.81 -2.84 -2.80
C HIS A 120 -0.49 -2.43 -2.12
N CYS A 121 -1.46 -3.34 -2.02
CA CYS A 121 -2.73 -3.08 -1.34
C CYS A 121 -2.52 -2.73 0.15
N ALA A 122 -1.58 -3.41 0.82
CA ALA A 122 -1.26 -3.18 2.24
C ALA A 122 -0.81 -1.74 2.55
N LYS A 123 -0.29 -1.00 1.55
CA LYS A 123 0.12 0.40 1.71
C LYS A 123 -1.04 1.31 2.12
N CYS A 124 -2.26 1.02 1.65
CA CYS A 124 -3.46 1.81 1.96
C CYS A 124 -4.44 1.07 2.88
N HIS A 125 -4.52 -0.26 2.76
CA HIS A 125 -5.42 -1.14 3.51
C HIS A 125 -4.82 -1.67 4.83
N GLY A 126 -3.60 -1.23 5.16
CA GLY A 126 -2.87 -1.60 6.36
C GLY A 126 -2.12 -2.93 6.24
N ALA A 127 -1.10 -3.09 7.09
CA ALA A 127 -0.19 -4.24 7.04
C ALA A 127 -0.88 -5.61 7.25
N THR A 128 -2.03 -5.61 7.91
CA THR A 128 -2.85 -6.81 8.18
C THR A 128 -4.19 -6.80 7.46
N TYR A 129 -4.37 -5.88 6.49
CA TYR A 129 -5.60 -5.74 5.71
C TYR A 129 -6.84 -5.43 6.55
N ALA A 130 -6.65 -5.01 7.79
CA ALA A 130 -7.69 -4.68 8.75
C ALA A 130 -8.17 -3.22 8.63
N GLY A 131 -7.67 -2.48 7.63
CA GLY A 131 -7.97 -1.07 7.38
C GLY A 131 -6.73 -0.19 7.42
N GLY A 132 -6.90 1.09 7.14
CA GLY A 132 -5.84 2.09 7.14
C GLY A 132 -6.45 3.42 6.74
N VAL A 133 -5.93 4.03 5.69
CA VAL A 133 -6.67 5.11 5.00
C VAL A 133 -7.78 4.57 4.11
N ALA A 134 -7.67 3.31 3.69
CA ALA A 134 -8.71 2.60 2.95
C ALA A 134 -9.50 1.67 3.88
N ASN A 135 -10.64 1.19 3.37
CA ASN A 135 -11.52 0.27 4.08
C ASN A 135 -10.81 -1.06 4.41
N SER A 136 -11.23 -1.70 5.51
CA SER A 136 -10.77 -3.04 5.85
C SER A 136 -11.15 -4.03 4.75
N CYS A 137 -10.21 -4.87 4.30
CA CYS A 137 -10.51 -5.96 3.38
C CYS A 137 -11.50 -6.93 4.02
N LYS A 138 -11.44 -7.08 5.35
CA LYS A 138 -12.31 -7.97 6.14
C LYS A 138 -13.77 -7.51 6.18
N ALA A 139 -14.07 -6.27 5.78
CA ALA A 139 -15.45 -5.79 5.68
C ALA A 139 -16.26 -6.52 4.60
N CYS A 140 -15.60 -6.94 3.51
CA CYS A 140 -16.23 -7.73 2.45
C CYS A 140 -15.71 -9.16 2.43
N HIS A 141 -14.44 -9.37 2.77
CA HIS A 141 -13.81 -10.68 2.80
C HIS A 141 -13.81 -11.28 4.21
N THR A 142 -14.98 -11.67 4.69
CA THR A 142 -15.17 -12.26 6.04
C THR A 142 -14.52 -13.64 6.19
N LYS A 143 -14.15 -14.28 5.08
CA LYS A 143 -13.48 -15.58 5.06
C LYS A 143 -12.03 -15.50 4.57
N ALA A 144 -11.57 -14.36 4.04
CA ALA A 144 -10.21 -14.26 3.47
C ALA A 144 -9.09 -14.63 4.45
N PRO A 145 -7.97 -15.18 3.93
CA PRO A 145 -7.70 -15.45 2.52
C PRO A 145 -8.27 -16.78 1.99
N HIS A 146 -9.05 -17.52 2.79
CA HIS A 146 -9.53 -18.86 2.43
C HIS A 146 -11.05 -18.90 2.24
N PRO A 147 -11.58 -19.61 1.23
CA PRO A 147 -13.00 -19.92 1.21
C PRO A 147 -13.33 -20.94 2.31
N ASP A 148 -14.61 -21.29 2.45
CA ASP A 148 -14.96 -22.50 3.19
C ASP A 148 -14.28 -23.73 2.57
N LYS A 149 -13.96 -24.71 3.42
CA LYS A 149 -13.40 -26.01 2.99
C LYS A 149 -14.37 -26.71 2.01
N PRO A 150 -13.87 -27.52 1.05
CA PRO A 150 -12.48 -27.97 0.92
C PRO A 150 -11.58 -26.96 0.18
N TRP A 151 -10.34 -26.81 0.64
CA TRP A 151 -9.34 -25.88 0.08
C TRP A 151 -8.51 -26.48 -1.06
N THR A 152 -8.55 -27.80 -1.19
CA THR A 152 -7.86 -28.58 -2.22
C THR A 152 -8.81 -29.66 -2.75
N GLY A 153 -8.59 -30.10 -3.99
CA GLY A 153 -9.39 -31.13 -4.65
C GLY A 153 -10.38 -30.58 -5.68
N THR A 154 -11.03 -31.49 -6.41
CA THR A 154 -11.95 -31.17 -7.53
C THR A 154 -13.26 -30.52 -7.10
N THR A 155 -13.54 -30.50 -5.79
CA THR A 155 -14.71 -29.85 -5.19
C THR A 155 -14.36 -28.55 -4.47
N ALA A 156 -13.09 -28.12 -4.50
CA ALA A 156 -12.70 -26.82 -3.96
C ALA A 156 -13.42 -25.71 -4.72
N THR A 157 -14.03 -24.79 -3.97
CA THR A 157 -14.79 -23.68 -4.57
C THR A 157 -13.90 -22.78 -5.44
N LEU A 158 -14.50 -22.06 -6.38
CA LEU A 158 -13.81 -21.12 -7.29
C LEU A 158 -12.95 -20.06 -6.57
N THR A 159 -13.22 -19.82 -5.28
CA THR A 159 -12.52 -18.82 -4.47
C THR A 159 -11.38 -19.44 -3.69
N ASN A 160 -10.47 -20.16 -4.34
CA ASN A 160 -9.26 -20.69 -3.69
C ASN A 160 -8.02 -19.85 -4.07
N HIS A 161 -6.94 -19.95 -3.29
CA HIS A 161 -5.72 -19.17 -3.47
C HIS A 161 -4.70 -19.81 -4.43
N ILE A 162 -5.08 -20.89 -5.15
CA ILE A 162 -4.15 -21.59 -6.06
C ILE A 162 -3.74 -20.73 -7.26
N PHE A 163 -4.53 -19.68 -7.55
CA PHE A 163 -4.27 -18.70 -8.60
C PHE A 163 -3.58 -17.43 -8.08
N THR A 164 -3.17 -17.41 -6.81
CA THR A 164 -2.36 -16.32 -6.26
C THR A 164 -0.91 -16.55 -6.62
N ASP A 165 -0.28 -15.53 -7.19
CA ASP A 165 1.14 -15.56 -7.51
C ASP A 165 1.99 -15.75 -6.25
N GLN A 166 2.97 -16.65 -6.33
CA GLN A 166 3.84 -17.00 -5.21
C GLN A 166 4.70 -15.83 -4.71
N ALA A 167 4.91 -14.78 -5.51
CA ALA A 167 5.60 -13.58 -5.05
C ALA A 167 4.83 -12.83 -3.94
N ASN A 168 3.55 -13.16 -3.71
CA ASN A 168 2.77 -12.65 -2.57
C ASN A 168 3.06 -13.39 -1.25
N VAL A 169 3.88 -14.44 -1.25
CA VAL A 169 4.23 -15.23 -0.07
C VAL A 169 4.59 -14.40 1.18
N PRO A 170 5.40 -13.32 1.10
CA PRO A 170 5.74 -12.51 2.27
C PRO A 170 4.51 -11.91 2.96
N GLU A 171 3.44 -11.63 2.21
CA GLU A 171 2.20 -11.07 2.75
C GLU A 171 1.39 -12.11 3.53
N CYS A 172 1.34 -13.34 3.03
CA CYS A 172 0.72 -14.47 3.72
C CYS A 172 1.49 -14.81 5.02
N PHE A 173 2.82 -14.75 4.95
CA PHE A 173 3.70 -15.08 6.06
C PHE A 173 3.51 -14.19 7.29
N LYS A 174 3.08 -12.91 7.10
CA LYS A 174 2.79 -11.98 8.21
C LYS A 174 1.80 -12.55 9.23
N CYS A 175 0.87 -13.40 8.79
CA CYS A 175 -0.13 -14.03 9.64
C CYS A 175 0.08 -15.53 9.83
N HIS A 176 0.81 -16.19 8.92
CA HIS A 176 0.90 -17.66 8.85
C HIS A 176 2.30 -18.21 9.13
N ALA A 177 3.23 -17.40 9.65
CA ALA A 177 4.55 -17.88 10.06
C ALA A 177 4.44 -19.13 10.95
N ALA A 178 5.12 -20.22 10.56
CA ALA A 178 5.09 -21.52 11.24
C ALA A 178 3.67 -22.09 11.46
N GLY A 179 2.73 -21.78 10.56
CA GLY A 179 1.35 -22.24 10.63
C GLY A 179 0.46 -21.46 11.60
N ALA A 180 0.89 -20.30 12.09
CA ALA A 180 0.05 -19.44 12.91
C ALA A 180 -1.32 -19.15 12.24
N ASN A 181 -2.36 -18.96 13.06
CA ASN A 181 -3.73 -18.67 12.61
C ASN A 181 -4.33 -19.71 11.64
N SER A 182 -3.84 -20.94 11.69
CA SER A 182 -4.34 -22.07 10.92
C SER A 182 -4.52 -23.28 11.84
N THR A 183 -5.46 -24.16 11.48
CA THR A 183 -5.57 -25.51 12.08
C THR A 183 -4.70 -26.53 11.35
N VAL A 184 -4.11 -26.12 10.22
CA VAL A 184 -3.15 -26.88 9.42
C VAL A 184 -1.78 -26.26 9.65
N HIS A 185 -0.86 -27.05 10.19
CA HIS A 185 0.52 -26.65 10.47
C HIS A 185 1.49 -27.48 9.63
N PRO A 186 2.68 -26.94 9.33
CA PRO A 186 3.76 -27.72 8.72
C PRO A 186 4.10 -28.92 9.59
N LEU A 187 4.37 -30.07 8.96
CA LEU A 187 4.71 -31.30 9.68
C LEU A 187 6.09 -31.25 10.33
N THR A 188 6.97 -30.39 9.80
CA THR A 188 8.31 -30.16 10.33
C THR A 188 8.56 -28.67 10.46
N THR A 189 9.29 -28.27 11.50
CA THR A 189 9.71 -26.88 11.64
C THR A 189 10.82 -26.59 10.63
N PRO A 190 10.67 -25.59 9.75
CA PRO A 190 11.71 -25.23 8.79
C PRO A 190 12.96 -24.73 9.54
N PRO A 191 14.16 -24.87 8.95
CA PRO A 191 15.38 -24.31 9.52
C PRO A 191 15.26 -22.81 9.81
N ALA A 192 15.92 -22.35 10.88
CA ALA A 192 15.94 -20.93 11.22
C ALA A 192 16.53 -20.10 10.05
N GLY A 193 15.88 -18.99 9.73
CA GLY A 193 16.27 -18.12 8.61
C GLY A 193 15.78 -18.56 7.23
N THR A 194 15.03 -19.67 7.13
CA THR A 194 14.40 -20.08 5.85
C THR A 194 13.45 -18.99 5.38
N ALA A 195 13.64 -18.53 4.13
CA ALA A 195 12.74 -17.57 3.52
C ALA A 195 11.32 -18.14 3.41
N PRO A 196 10.27 -17.33 3.63
CA PRO A 196 8.89 -17.77 3.47
C PRO A 196 8.64 -18.37 2.08
N GLY A 197 7.78 -19.38 2.01
CA GLY A 197 7.42 -20.08 0.77
C GLY A 197 6.10 -20.82 0.91
N CYS A 198 5.33 -20.92 -0.19
CA CYS A 198 4.07 -21.68 -0.18
C CYS A 198 4.31 -23.15 0.16
N LEU A 199 5.37 -23.75 -0.41
CA LEU A 199 5.59 -25.21 -0.45
C LEU A 199 6.84 -25.68 0.31
N ASN A 200 7.39 -24.86 1.20
CA ASN A 200 8.65 -25.14 1.91
C ASN A 200 8.48 -25.27 3.44
N ASP A 201 7.28 -25.64 3.90
CA ASP A 201 6.97 -25.85 5.31
C ASP A 201 7.11 -24.61 6.21
N THR A 202 7.25 -23.41 5.63
CA THR A 202 7.27 -22.17 6.43
C THR A 202 5.90 -21.64 6.83
N MET A 203 4.83 -22.12 6.17
CA MET A 203 3.46 -21.69 6.44
C MET A 203 2.49 -22.87 6.58
N CYS A 204 1.95 -23.41 5.47
CA CYS A 204 0.88 -24.41 5.52
C CYS A 204 1.10 -25.62 4.59
N HIS A 205 1.89 -25.48 3.52
CA HIS A 205 2.15 -26.59 2.60
C HIS A 205 3.62 -26.99 2.60
N SER A 206 3.81 -28.29 2.44
CA SER A 206 5.06 -28.90 2.02
C SER A 206 4.90 -29.37 0.58
N THR A 207 5.99 -29.39 -0.19
CA THR A 207 6.10 -30.31 -1.33
C THR A 207 6.05 -31.78 -0.89
N THR A 208 6.18 -32.05 0.41
CA THR A 208 6.24 -33.38 1.03
C THR A 208 5.01 -33.59 1.93
N ILE A 209 3.89 -34.07 1.39
CA ILE A 209 2.70 -34.37 2.21
C ILE A 209 2.88 -35.77 2.81
N SER A 210 3.04 -35.85 4.13
CA SER A 210 3.00 -37.15 4.82
C SER A 210 1.55 -37.61 4.96
N SER A 211 1.26 -38.82 4.48
CA SER A 211 -0.03 -39.49 4.65
C SER A 211 0.16 -40.83 5.35
N PRO A 212 -0.90 -41.44 5.89
CA PRO A 212 -0.85 -42.82 6.39
C PRO A 212 -0.38 -43.85 5.34
N ALA A 213 -0.41 -43.50 4.06
CA ALA A 213 0.07 -44.31 2.94
C ALA A 213 1.52 -44.00 2.52
N GLY A 214 2.25 -43.19 3.28
CA GLY A 214 3.65 -42.79 3.00
C GLY A 214 3.81 -41.32 2.60
N ILE A 215 5.06 -40.94 2.33
CA ILE A 215 5.46 -39.59 1.87
C ILE A 215 5.13 -39.43 0.39
N ARG A 216 4.32 -38.42 0.04
CA ARG A 216 4.04 -38.07 -1.35
C ARG A 216 4.70 -36.74 -1.68
N ILE A 217 5.66 -36.77 -2.62
CA ILE A 217 6.32 -35.57 -3.15
C ILE A 217 5.44 -35.00 -4.27
N LEU A 218 4.96 -33.77 -4.12
CA LEU A 218 4.28 -33.04 -5.19
C LEU A 218 5.32 -32.58 -6.24
N PRO A 219 5.00 -32.66 -7.55
CA PRO A 219 5.91 -32.21 -8.59
C PRO A 219 6.27 -30.72 -8.40
N THR A 220 7.54 -30.38 -8.56
CA THR A 220 8.05 -29.00 -8.47
C THR A 220 7.59 -28.10 -9.62
N THR A 221 6.94 -28.67 -10.63
CA THR A 221 6.30 -27.96 -11.74
C THR A 221 4.81 -27.83 -11.44
N ALA A 222 4.38 -26.66 -10.99
CA ALA A 222 2.97 -26.28 -11.07
C ALA A 222 2.56 -26.15 -12.55
N PRO A 223 1.30 -26.44 -12.93
CA PRO A 223 0.74 -25.96 -14.19
C PRO A 223 0.70 -24.43 -14.26
#